data_AF-A0ABD1LHS9-F1
#
_entry.id   AF-A0ABD1LHS9-F1
#
_cell.length_a   1.000
_cell.length_b   1.000
_cell.length_c   1.000
_cell.angle_alpha   90.00
_cell.angle_beta   90.00
_cell.angle_gamma   90.00
#
_symmetry.space_group_name_H-M   'P 1'
#
loop_
_entity.id
_entity.type
_entity.pdbx_description
1 polymer ?
#
loop_
_entity_poly.entity_id
_entity_poly.type
_entity_poly.pdbx_seq_one_letter_code
_entity_poly.pdbx_strand_id
1 'polypeptide(L)'
;MSQHHALPMVDNMGVIRKTLDYLRRSDFIWYPYSADVIDQLSDECRHEMDIWESICPLVSNLIIEWHQPDRIMRQFGFQQLIPHPPCTPPQVHHLTLRGKNADHWTAVIDGCTNAWNNRRNSCFQRTGPQEGLLSSQSDYI
;
A
#
# COMPACT_ATOMS: atom_id res chain seq x y z
N MET A 1 34.42 -10.62 9.16
CA MET A 1 33.19 -11.27 9.69
C MET A 1 32.32 -10.17 10.28
N SER A 2 31.42 -9.59 9.47
CA SER A 2 30.52 -8.53 9.93
C SER A 2 29.27 -9.17 10.51
N GLN A 3 29.04 -8.96 11.80
CA GLN A 3 27.86 -9.46 12.50
C GLN A 3 26.66 -8.58 12.14
N HIS A 4 25.66 -9.14 11.47
CA HIS A 4 24.34 -8.55 11.38
C HIS A 4 23.68 -8.65 12.75
N HIS A 5 23.58 -7.52 13.45
CA HIS A 5 22.75 -7.41 14.66
C HIS A 5 21.28 -7.48 14.25
N ALA A 6 20.64 -8.62 14.51
CA ALA A 6 19.18 -8.74 14.44
C ALA A 6 18.58 -7.94 15.60
N LEU A 7 17.76 -6.93 15.29
CA LEU A 7 17.01 -6.20 16.30
C LEU A 7 15.91 -7.12 16.88
N PRO A 8 15.74 -7.19 18.21
CA PRO A 8 14.74 -8.06 18.83
C PRO A 8 13.33 -7.54 18.52
N MET A 9 12.51 -8.38 17.89
CA MET A 9 11.37 -7.96 17.06
C MET A 9 10.05 -7.72 17.82
N VAL A 10 9.95 -7.95 19.13
CA VAL A 10 8.60 -8.05 19.76
C VAL A 10 8.27 -6.94 20.78
N ASP A 11 9.23 -6.29 21.45
CA ASP A 11 8.95 -5.24 22.46
C ASP A 11 9.04 -3.80 21.93
N ASN A 12 9.21 -3.61 20.61
CA ASN A 12 9.72 -2.36 20.06
C ASN A 12 8.71 -1.58 19.21
N MET A 13 7.47 -2.04 19.03
CA MET A 13 6.51 -1.39 18.12
C MET A 13 6.21 0.07 18.48
N GLY A 14 6.07 0.38 19.77
CA GLY A 14 5.85 1.76 20.23
C GLY A 14 7.04 2.67 19.96
N VAL A 15 8.25 2.16 20.13
CA VAL A 15 9.50 2.88 19.87
C VAL A 15 9.78 3.02 18.38
N ILE A 16 9.50 1.98 17.57
CA ILE A 16 9.59 2.03 16.11
C ILE A 16 8.62 3.09 15.58
N ARG A 17 7.35 3.05 16.00
CA ARG A 17 6.37 4.05 15.60
C ARG A 17 6.80 5.45 15.98
N LYS A 18 7.22 5.64 17.24
CA LYS A 18 7.75 6.93 17.72
C LYS A 18 8.95 7.38 16.89
N THR A 19 9.87 6.48 16.55
CA THR A 19 11.05 6.79 15.74
C THR A 19 10.63 7.24 14.35
N LEU A 20 9.73 6.50 13.68
CA LEU A 20 9.17 6.86 12.38
C LEU A 20 8.47 8.23 12.41
N ASP A 21 7.69 8.50 13.46
CA ASP A 21 6.98 9.78 13.65
C ASP A 21 7.97 10.97 13.79
N TYR A 22 9.19 10.73 14.29
CA TYR A 22 10.24 11.75 14.44
C TYR A 22 11.20 11.84 13.24
N LEU A 23 11.15 10.90 12.28
CA LEU A 23 12.00 10.99 11.10
C LEU A 23 11.64 12.22 10.28
N ARG A 24 12.63 13.07 10.00
CA ARG A 24 12.44 14.16 9.03
C ARG A 24 12.47 13.56 7.62
N ARG A 25 11.93 14.29 6.65
CA ARG A 25 11.90 13.83 5.24
C ARG A 25 13.28 13.45 4.70
N SER A 26 14.33 14.17 5.11
CA SER A 26 15.73 13.88 4.74
C SER A 26 16.27 12.60 5.37
N ASP A 27 15.67 12.18 6.49
CA ASP A 27 16.08 11.02 7.27
C ASP A 27 15.40 9.73 6.74
N PHE A 28 14.44 9.86 5.82
CA PHE A 28 13.69 8.75 5.22
C PHE A 28 14.09 8.53 3.76
N ILE A 29 14.77 7.42 3.49
CA ILE A 29 15.15 7.01 2.13
C ILE A 29 14.13 6.00 1.62
N TRP A 30 13.41 6.36 0.56
CA TRP A 30 12.56 5.42 -0.16
C TRP A 30 13.42 4.50 -1.01
N TYR A 31 13.58 3.25 -0.59
CA TYR A 31 14.29 2.23 -1.35
C TYR A 31 13.28 1.26 -1.99
N PRO A 32 13.43 0.93 -3.29
CA PRO A 32 12.58 -0.08 -3.92
C PRO A 32 12.76 -1.45 -3.27
N TYR A 33 11.73 -2.29 -3.30
CA TYR A 33 11.87 -3.68 -2.91
C TYR A 33 12.94 -4.35 -3.79
N SER A 34 14.02 -4.84 -3.17
CA SER A 34 15.06 -5.57 -3.89
C SER A 34 14.56 -6.97 -4.26
N ALA A 35 15.19 -7.58 -5.27
CA ALA A 35 14.93 -8.98 -5.62
C ALA A 35 15.05 -9.89 -4.39
N ASP A 36 16.08 -9.70 -3.55
CA ASP A 36 16.26 -10.47 -2.31
C ASP A 36 15.06 -10.37 -1.35
N VAL A 37 14.42 -9.21 -1.26
CA VAL A 37 13.23 -9.02 -0.41
C VAL A 37 12.02 -9.73 -1.01
N ILE A 38 11.84 -9.63 -2.33
CA ILE A 38 10.75 -10.30 -3.04
C ILE A 38 10.92 -11.83 -2.99
N ASP A 39 12.14 -12.33 -3.08
CA ASP A 39 12.48 -13.75 -3.03
C ASP A 39 12.27 -14.35 -1.63
N GLN A 40 12.30 -13.52 -0.58
CA GLN A 40 11.99 -13.94 0.79
C GLN A 40 10.50 -14.07 1.09
N LEU A 41 9.62 -13.56 0.22
CA LEU A 41 8.17 -13.70 0.38
C LEU A 41 7.75 -15.17 0.19
N SER A 42 6.56 -15.54 0.69
CA SER A 42 6.00 -16.86 0.36
C SER A 42 5.56 -16.92 -1.11
N ASP A 43 5.38 -18.14 -1.63
CA ASP A 43 4.85 -18.34 -2.98
C ASP A 43 3.43 -17.76 -3.11
N GLU A 44 2.60 -17.85 -2.07
CA GLU A 44 1.26 -17.27 -2.07
C GLU A 44 1.30 -15.74 -2.20
N CYS A 45 2.28 -15.09 -1.57
CA CYS A 45 2.47 -13.65 -1.70
C CYS A 45 2.92 -13.27 -3.12
N ARG A 46 3.81 -14.06 -3.73
CA ARG A 46 4.32 -13.82 -5.08
C ARG A 46 3.36 -14.16 -6.21
N HIS A 47 2.42 -15.08 -5.97
CA HIS A 47 1.55 -15.67 -6.99
C HIS A 47 0.78 -14.60 -7.80
N GLU A 48 0.41 -13.50 -7.16
CA GLU A 48 -0.36 -12.41 -7.77
C GLU A 48 0.44 -11.08 -7.71
N MET A 49 1.74 -11.14 -8.02
CA MET A 49 2.57 -9.92 -8.09
C MET A 49 2.07 -8.90 -9.12
N ASP A 50 1.38 -9.35 -10.16
CA ASP A 50 0.80 -8.50 -11.21
C ASP A 50 -0.26 -7.53 -10.67
N ILE A 51 -0.92 -7.85 -9.56
CA ILE A 51 -1.96 -7.00 -8.95
C ILE A 51 -1.45 -6.12 -7.81
N TRP A 52 -0.15 -6.21 -7.45
CA TRP A 52 0.42 -5.37 -6.39
C TRP A 52 0.36 -3.88 -6.74
N GLU A 53 0.36 -3.57 -8.04
CA GLU A 53 0.27 -2.22 -8.57
C GLU A 53 -1.19 -1.77 -8.83
N SER A 54 -2.19 -2.62 -8.57
CA SER A 54 -3.60 -2.35 -8.82
C SER A 54 -4.19 -1.35 -7.81
N ILE A 55 -4.80 -0.28 -8.30
CA ILE A 55 -5.61 0.64 -7.50
C ILE A 55 -7.03 0.06 -7.40
N CYS A 56 -7.35 -0.62 -6.30
CA CYS A 56 -8.63 -1.34 -6.17
C CYS A 56 -9.04 -1.55 -4.71
N PRO A 57 -10.33 -1.81 -4.42
CA PRO A 57 -10.77 -2.15 -3.07
C PRO A 57 -10.40 -3.58 -2.72
N LEU A 58 -9.74 -3.76 -1.57
CA LEU A 58 -9.57 -5.03 -0.89
C LEU A 58 -10.84 -5.31 -0.07
N VAL A 59 -11.48 -6.43 -0.38
CA VAL A 59 -12.71 -6.87 0.30
C VAL A 59 -12.37 -8.06 1.17
N SER A 60 -12.43 -7.86 2.49
CA SER A 60 -12.42 -8.94 3.48
C SER A 60 -13.80 -9.04 4.11
N ASN A 61 -14.17 -10.21 4.61
CA ASN A 61 -15.51 -10.54 5.14
C ASN A 61 -16.09 -9.56 6.17
N LEU A 62 -15.35 -8.55 6.64
CA LEU A 62 -15.84 -7.54 7.58
C LEU A 62 -15.42 -6.10 7.26
N ILE A 63 -14.56 -5.88 6.25
CA ILE A 63 -13.92 -4.57 5.99
C ILE A 63 -13.66 -4.42 4.48
N ILE A 64 -13.94 -3.22 3.98
CA ILE A 64 -13.50 -2.77 2.65
C ILE A 64 -12.43 -1.70 2.86
N GLU A 65 -11.26 -1.89 2.29
CA GLU A 65 -10.14 -0.95 2.33
C GLU A 65 -9.59 -0.74 0.92
N TRP A 66 -9.28 0.49 0.51
CA TRP A 66 -8.70 0.72 -0.81
C TRP A 66 -7.19 0.50 -0.80
N HIS A 67 -6.73 -0.38 -1.68
CA HIS A 67 -5.34 -0.51 -2.07
C HIS A 67 -4.98 0.64 -3.03
N GLN A 68 -4.01 1.46 -2.65
CA GLN A 68 -3.57 2.64 -3.41
C GLN A 68 -2.04 2.69 -3.56
N PRO A 69 -1.45 1.74 -4.31
CA PRO A 69 0.00 1.67 -4.53
C PRO A 69 0.54 2.85 -5.34
N ASP A 70 -0.33 3.60 -6.03
CA ASP A 70 -0.03 4.87 -6.68
C ASP A 70 0.47 5.97 -5.72
N ARG A 71 0.34 5.78 -4.40
CA ARG A 71 0.90 6.68 -3.37
C ARG A 71 2.30 6.29 -2.89
N ILE A 72 2.77 5.11 -3.26
CA ILE A 72 4.02 4.50 -2.79
C ILE A 72 4.84 3.92 -3.96
N MET A 73 4.70 4.48 -5.16
CA MET A 73 5.35 4.06 -6.40
C MET A 73 6.88 3.93 -6.27
N ARG A 74 7.50 4.69 -5.37
CA ARG A 74 8.94 4.60 -5.05
C ARG A 74 9.36 3.25 -4.48
N GLN A 75 8.50 2.59 -3.71
CA GLN A 75 8.77 1.24 -3.21
C GLN A 75 8.82 0.21 -4.35
N PHE A 76 8.22 0.53 -5.50
CA PHE A 76 8.27 -0.29 -6.71
C PHE A 76 9.35 0.17 -7.70
N GLY A 77 10.18 1.15 -7.32
CA GLY A 77 11.27 1.66 -8.18
C GLY A 77 10.86 2.76 -9.14
N PHE A 78 9.62 3.25 -9.07
CA PHE A 78 9.12 4.29 -9.95
C PHE A 78 9.16 5.67 -9.29
N GLN A 79 9.23 6.72 -10.11
CA GLN A 79 8.99 8.09 -9.66
C GLN A 79 7.55 8.24 -9.15
N GLN A 80 7.40 8.79 -7.96
CA GLN A 80 6.09 9.13 -7.41
C GLN A 80 5.51 10.27 -8.27
N LEU A 81 4.22 10.21 -8.66
CA LEU A 81 3.40 11.39 -9.08
C LEU A 81 2.50 11.90 -7.94
N ILE A 82 2.16 13.21 -7.92
CA ILE A 82 1.35 13.79 -6.83
C ILE A 82 0.07 12.95 -6.71
N PRO A 83 -0.14 12.24 -5.59
CA PRO A 83 -1.21 11.28 -5.51
C PRO A 83 -2.54 11.99 -5.50
N HIS A 84 -3.55 11.37 -6.12
CA HIS A 84 -4.93 11.81 -6.00
C HIS A 84 -5.38 11.79 -4.53
N PRO A 85 -6.53 12.39 -4.16
CA PRO A 85 -7.13 12.17 -2.85
C PRO A 85 -7.41 10.69 -2.57
N PRO A 86 -7.39 10.23 -1.30
CA PRO A 86 -7.70 8.85 -0.95
C PRO A 86 -9.00 8.37 -1.58
N CYS A 87 -8.96 7.19 -2.22
CA CYS A 87 -10.12 6.60 -2.86
C CYS A 87 -11.08 5.98 -1.86
N THR A 88 -10.64 5.73 -0.62
CA THR A 88 -11.46 5.23 0.48
C THR A 88 -12.55 6.24 0.85
N PRO A 89 -13.83 5.98 0.53
CA PRO A 89 -14.91 6.85 0.94
C PRO A 89 -15.07 6.77 2.46
N PRO A 90 -15.24 7.88 3.20
CA PRO A 90 -15.42 7.82 4.66
C PRO A 90 -16.53 6.86 5.10
N GLN A 91 -17.54 6.70 4.26
CA GLN A 91 -18.70 5.84 4.47
C GLN A 91 -18.35 4.36 4.53
N VAL A 92 -17.25 3.89 3.90
CA VAL A 92 -16.89 2.47 3.92
C VAL A 92 -16.45 1.99 5.30
N HIS A 93 -15.93 2.88 6.16
CA HIS A 93 -15.61 2.55 7.55
C HIS A 93 -16.86 2.31 8.41
N HIS A 94 -18.04 2.70 7.93
CA HIS A 94 -19.33 2.44 8.57
C HIS A 94 -20.03 1.20 7.98
N LEU A 95 -19.48 0.59 6.92
CA LEU A 95 -19.99 -0.64 6.33
C LEU A 95 -19.48 -1.85 7.13
N THR A 96 -20.24 -2.24 8.15
CA THR A 96 -19.99 -3.48 8.91
C THR A 96 -21.04 -4.54 8.58
N LEU A 97 -20.65 -5.80 8.41
CA LEU A 97 -21.62 -6.90 8.26
C LEU A 97 -22.38 -7.25 9.55
N ARG A 98 -22.04 -6.64 10.70
CA ARG A 98 -22.71 -6.91 11.98
C ARG A 98 -24.15 -6.41 11.98
N GLY A 99 -25.10 -7.32 12.26
CA GLY A 99 -26.51 -7.00 12.52
C GLY A 99 -27.35 -6.69 11.28
N LYS A 100 -26.82 -6.87 10.07
CA LYS A 100 -27.43 -6.44 8.80
C LYS A 100 -27.80 -7.64 7.92
N ASN A 101 -28.58 -8.58 8.45
CA ASN A 101 -29.00 -9.78 7.70
C ASN A 101 -30.08 -9.50 6.64
N ALA A 102 -30.65 -8.28 6.62
CA ALA A 102 -31.74 -7.86 5.75
C ALA A 102 -31.33 -6.86 4.64
N ASP A 103 -30.08 -6.39 4.64
CA ASP A 103 -29.60 -5.44 3.62
C ASP A 103 -29.24 -6.16 2.32
N HIS A 104 -29.50 -5.52 1.18
CA HIS A 104 -29.09 -5.98 -0.15
C HIS A 104 -27.57 -5.80 -0.33
N TRP A 105 -26.77 -6.52 0.46
CA TRP A 105 -25.32 -6.38 0.55
C TRP A 105 -24.63 -6.49 -0.81
N THR A 106 -25.14 -7.35 -1.69
CA THR A 106 -24.68 -7.49 -3.07
C THR A 106 -24.73 -6.16 -3.82
N ALA A 107 -25.81 -5.38 -3.69
CA ALA A 107 -25.92 -4.06 -4.30
C ALA A 107 -25.00 -3.03 -3.62
N VAL A 108 -24.81 -3.12 -2.30
CA VAL A 108 -23.94 -2.21 -1.54
C VAL A 108 -22.48 -2.36 -1.94
N ILE A 109 -22.01 -3.58 -2.20
CA ILE A 109 -20.62 -3.87 -2.55
C ILE A 109 -20.39 -4.07 -4.05
N ASP A 110 -21.42 -3.89 -4.89
CA ASP A 110 -21.34 -4.15 -6.33
C ASP A 110 -20.22 -3.33 -6.99
N GLY A 111 -20.15 -2.03 -6.67
CA GLY A 111 -19.07 -1.15 -7.14
C GLY A 111 -17.68 -1.65 -6.73
N CYS A 112 -17.52 -2.13 -5.49
CA CYS A 112 -16.26 -2.69 -5.03
C CYS A 112 -15.93 -4.01 -5.71
N THR A 113 -16.94 -4.85 -5.95
CA THR A 113 -16.79 -6.14 -6.63
C THR A 113 -16.38 -5.93 -8.08
N ASN A 114 -17.01 -4.98 -8.78
CA ASN A 114 -16.67 -4.61 -10.14
C ASN A 114 -15.25 -4.05 -10.25
N ALA A 115 -14.86 -3.16 -9.33
CA ALA A 115 -13.50 -2.63 -9.29
C ALA A 115 -12.46 -3.73 -9.00
N TRP A 116 -12.73 -4.64 -8.07
CA TRP A 116 -11.87 -5.79 -7.78
C TRP A 116 -11.75 -6.75 -8.98
N ASN A 117 -12.86 -7.03 -9.67
CA ASN A 117 -12.84 -7.86 -10.87
C ASN A 117 -12.02 -7.22 -12.00
N ASN A 118 -11.99 -5.88 -12.07
CA ASN A 118 -11.21 -5.12 -13.04
C ASN A 118 -9.79 -4.72 -12.56
N ARG A 119 -9.33 -5.26 -11.42
CA ARG A 119 -8.08 -4.83 -10.76
C ARG A 119 -6.86 -4.80 -11.68
N ARG A 120 -6.73 -5.79 -12.57
CA ARG A 120 -5.61 -5.91 -13.53
C ARG A 120 -5.54 -4.78 -14.55
N ASN A 121 -6.66 -4.14 -14.84
CA ASN A 121 -6.73 -2.98 -15.73
C ASN A 121 -6.65 -1.65 -14.96
N SER A 122 -6.51 -1.72 -13.63
CA SER A 122 -6.52 -0.57 -12.73
C SER A 122 -5.15 -0.32 -12.09
N CYS A 123 -4.07 -0.88 -12.68
CA CYS A 123 -2.71 -0.62 -12.22
C CYS A 123 -2.33 0.85 -12.43
N PHE A 124 -1.55 1.40 -11.51
CA PHE A 124 -1.04 2.76 -11.68
C PHE A 124 -0.18 2.85 -12.96
N GLN A 125 -0.16 4.04 -13.57
CA GLN A 125 0.71 4.27 -14.71
C GLN A 125 2.17 4.32 -14.25
N ARG A 126 2.97 3.33 -14.65
CA ARG A 126 4.40 3.29 -14.37
C ARG A 126 5.10 4.52 -14.98
N THR A 127 5.85 5.24 -14.16
CA THR A 127 6.72 6.34 -14.60
C THR A 127 8.12 5.81 -14.91
N GLY A 128 9.05 6.72 -15.23
CA GLY A 128 10.48 6.40 -15.23
C GLY A 128 11.00 5.92 -13.86
N PRO A 129 12.22 5.35 -13.83
CA PRO A 129 12.85 4.89 -12.60
C PRO A 129 13.06 6.05 -11.62
N GLN A 130 12.95 5.77 -10.33
CA GLN A 130 13.28 6.73 -9.29
C GLN A 130 14.77 7.08 -9.34
N GLU A 131 15.09 8.34 -9.61
CA GLU A 131 16.46 8.86 -9.62
C GLU A 131 16.68 9.80 -8.43
N GLY A 132 17.78 9.60 -7.70
CA GLY A 132 18.18 10.46 -6.59
C GLY A 132 17.23 10.48 -5.39
N LEU A 133 17.63 11.23 -4.36
CA LEU A 133 16.78 11.55 -3.20
C LEU A 133 15.72 12.59 -3.60
N LEU A 134 14.57 12.60 -2.92
CA LEU A 134 13.59 13.69 -3.03
C LEU A 134 14.30 15.01 -2.76
N SER A 135 14.43 15.85 -3.80
CA SER A 135 14.90 17.21 -3.57
C SER A 135 13.87 17.92 -2.68
N SER A 136 14.34 18.84 -1.83
CA SER A 136 13.48 19.72 -1.05
C SER A 136 12.67 20.72 -1.91
N GLN A 137 12.68 20.55 -3.24
CA GLN A 137 12.01 21.38 -4.24
C GLN A 137 11.02 20.58 -5.08
N SER A 138 10.75 19.32 -4.73
CA SER A 138 9.76 18.50 -5.43
C SER A 138 8.35 19.08 -5.21
N ASP A 139 7.50 19.10 -6.25
CA ASP A 139 6.11 19.61 -6.25
C ASP A 139 5.15 18.88 -5.27
N TYR A 140 5.69 17.98 -4.45
CA TYR A 140 5.05 17.29 -3.34
C TYR A 140 5.00 18.09 -2.03
N ILE A 141 5.61 19.27 -2.02
CA ILE A 141 5.83 20.09 -0.84
C ILE A 141 4.78 21.18 -0.75
#